data_AF-A0A6N7EK14-F1
#
_entry.id   AF-A0A6N7EK14-F1
#
_cell.length_a   1.000
_cell.length_b   1.000
_cell.length_c   1.000
_cell.angle_alpha   90.00
_cell.angle_beta   90.00
_cell.angle_gamma   90.00
#
_symmetry.space_group_name_H-M   'P 1'
#
loop_
_entity.id
_entity.type
_entity.pdbx_description
1 polymer ?
#
loop_
_entity_poly.entity_id
_entity_poly.type
_entity_poly.pdbx_seq_one_letter_code
_entity_poly.pdbx_strand_id
1 'polypeptide(L)'
;MTGNADESAVRNRVHGYVRRALLLRQIHSNKGSSAQRRGRNYVIVTVVVAAVVSVIGFMGPDRLAGSMSRIWPVEATTIGDLYNLAVLAILVVTLLGLVYRFDERSNRHYRSIEVLTEFIRDIEDLVALSAAGARLLTEDDLTATRERYKGILAALPPSSDREYLRAKKSATGKREKARDAERIAGEAPARWDDMTSKSPIEPALGSQLAGIVLQQPWLGVLTVVRNVLGESAWVTGGFVREAAWDHVHGFVIPTAWSDVDIVYFDPDRKTEDDEHRLEAKLQIVSANVKWSVKNQARMHKVAGDAPYESLEAAVRRFPETATAIACRLGRDNRIKLLAPHGLRDLFDLKVRRTPGFDLDRFRRRVSQKRWKSIWTRLEIEQLRDELAKDDEPGR
;
A
#
# COMPACT_ATOMS: atom_id res chain seq x y z
N MET A 1 29.33 29.54 -13.47
CA MET A 1 28.80 29.43 -12.10
C MET A 1 27.35 29.93 -11.94
N THR A 2 26.75 30.59 -12.94
CA THR A 2 25.38 31.14 -12.89
C THR A 2 24.26 30.11 -13.17
N GLY A 3 24.53 29.03 -13.92
CA GLY A 3 23.49 28.05 -14.31
C GLY A 3 22.96 27.14 -13.18
N ASN A 4 23.75 26.87 -12.14
CA ASN A 4 23.35 25.93 -11.07
C ASN A 4 22.40 26.56 -10.04
N ALA A 5 22.51 27.88 -9.82
CA ALA A 5 21.62 28.63 -8.94
C ALA A 5 20.21 28.77 -9.55
N ASP A 6 20.14 29.04 -10.86
CA ASP A 6 18.88 29.20 -11.59
C ASP A 6 18.12 27.87 -11.70
N GLU A 7 18.82 26.77 -12.03
CA GLU A 7 18.22 25.43 -12.04
C GLU A 7 17.65 25.02 -10.67
N SER A 8 18.36 25.35 -9.58
CA SER A 8 17.89 25.05 -8.22
C SER A 8 16.60 25.82 -7.84
N ALA A 9 16.47 27.07 -8.32
CA ALA A 9 15.29 27.89 -8.11
C ALA A 9 14.09 27.34 -8.90
N VAL A 10 14.31 26.99 -10.17
CA VAL A 10 13.33 26.33 -11.03
C VAL A 10 12.84 25.03 -10.40
N ARG A 11 13.76 24.15 -9.97
CA ARG A 11 13.45 22.87 -9.30
C ARG A 11 12.57 23.05 -8.06
N ASN A 12 12.89 24.04 -7.21
CA ASN A 12 12.09 24.34 -6.02
C ASN A 12 10.65 24.78 -6.37
N ARG A 13 10.47 25.57 -7.43
CA ARG A 13 9.15 26.01 -7.90
C ARG A 13 8.34 24.86 -8.48
N VAL A 14 8.97 23.98 -9.26
CA VAL A 14 8.38 22.73 -9.78
C VAL A 14 7.90 21.83 -8.64
N HIS A 15 8.72 21.61 -7.61
CA HIS A 15 8.29 20.89 -6.40
C HIS A 15 7.11 21.55 -5.67
N GLY A 16 7.00 22.87 -5.73
CA GLY A 16 5.86 23.61 -5.22
C GLY A 16 4.53 23.18 -5.85
N TYR A 17 4.52 22.87 -7.16
CA TYR A 17 3.33 22.37 -7.85
C TYR A 17 2.99 20.93 -7.44
N VAL A 18 3.99 20.08 -7.25
CA VAL A 18 3.80 18.70 -6.73
C VAL A 18 3.11 18.73 -5.36
N ARG A 19 3.58 19.57 -4.43
CA ARG A 19 2.96 19.70 -3.09
C ARG A 19 1.50 20.12 -3.16
N ARG A 20 1.14 21.05 -4.05
CA ARG A 20 -0.24 21.50 -4.23
C ARG A 20 -1.10 20.42 -4.87
N ALA A 21 -0.57 19.72 -5.89
CA ALA A 21 -1.25 18.60 -6.53
C ALA A 21 -1.53 17.46 -5.55
N LEU A 22 -0.59 17.14 -4.64
CA LEU A 22 -0.79 16.15 -3.58
C LEU A 22 -1.93 16.54 -2.62
N LEU A 23 -2.05 17.81 -2.25
CA LEU A 23 -3.15 18.31 -1.43
C LEU A 23 -4.51 18.21 -2.15
N LEU A 24 -4.57 18.61 -3.43
CA LEU A 24 -5.77 18.46 -4.25
C LEU A 24 -6.18 17.00 -4.39
N ARG A 25 -5.20 16.11 -4.59
CA ARG A 25 -5.41 14.66 -4.67
C ARG A 25 -6.03 14.14 -3.37
N GLN A 26 -5.55 14.62 -2.22
CA GLN A 26 -6.12 14.26 -0.92
C GLN A 26 -7.56 14.77 -0.74
N ILE A 27 -7.86 15.99 -1.19
CA ILE A 27 -9.23 16.53 -1.17
C ILE A 27 -10.17 15.65 -2.01
N HIS A 28 -9.79 15.30 -3.24
CA HIS A 28 -10.61 14.46 -4.11
C HIS A 28 -10.73 13.02 -3.59
N SER A 29 -9.70 12.47 -2.96
CA SER A 29 -9.77 11.16 -2.28
C SER A 29 -10.79 11.16 -1.12
N ASN A 30 -10.77 12.19 -0.29
CA ASN A 30 -11.75 12.36 0.79
C ASN A 30 -13.17 12.51 0.24
N LYS A 31 -13.35 13.26 -0.85
CA LYS A 31 -14.65 13.43 -1.51
C LYS A 31 -15.15 12.15 -2.17
N GLY A 32 -14.30 11.44 -2.90
CA GLY A 32 -14.62 10.17 -3.55
C GLY A 32 -15.07 9.12 -2.54
N SER A 33 -14.28 8.89 -1.49
CA SER A 33 -14.65 7.93 -0.42
C SER A 33 -15.92 8.30 0.34
N SER A 34 -16.22 9.59 0.47
CA SER A 34 -17.47 10.07 1.09
C SER A 34 -18.67 9.96 0.14
N ALA A 35 -18.47 10.15 -1.17
CA ALA A 35 -19.50 9.91 -2.18
C ALA A 35 -19.82 8.41 -2.30
N GLN A 36 -18.81 7.54 -2.32
CA GLN A 36 -18.97 6.09 -2.35
C GLN A 36 -19.71 5.56 -1.12
N ARG A 37 -19.36 6.03 0.09
CA ARG A 37 -20.09 5.65 1.31
C ARG A 37 -21.56 6.05 1.27
N ARG A 38 -21.86 7.26 0.78
CA ARG A 38 -23.25 7.71 0.59
C ARG A 38 -23.99 6.87 -0.45
N GLY A 39 -23.34 6.53 -1.57
CA GLY A 39 -23.91 5.65 -2.59
C GLY A 39 -24.21 4.25 -2.06
N ARG A 40 -23.28 3.65 -1.31
CA ARG A 40 -23.51 2.35 -0.67
C ARG A 40 -24.67 2.39 0.34
N ASN A 41 -24.71 3.40 1.21
CA ASN A 41 -25.78 3.55 2.18
C ASN A 41 -27.14 3.75 1.49
N TYR A 42 -27.16 4.51 0.40
CA TYR A 42 -28.34 4.67 -0.44
C TYR A 42 -28.83 3.31 -0.96
N VAL A 43 -27.97 2.50 -1.59
CA VAL A 43 -28.34 1.17 -2.11
C VAL A 43 -28.88 0.26 -1.00
N ILE A 44 -28.21 0.23 0.16
CA ILE A 44 -28.65 -0.59 1.31
C ILE A 44 -30.05 -0.15 1.76
N VAL A 45 -30.28 1.15 1.94
CA VAL A 45 -31.59 1.68 2.35
C VAL A 45 -32.65 1.32 1.31
N THR A 46 -32.37 1.52 0.01
CA THR A 46 -33.32 1.17 -1.06
C THR A 46 -33.69 -0.31 -1.03
N VAL A 47 -32.70 -1.21 -0.88
CA VAL A 47 -32.95 -2.67 -0.83
C VAL A 47 -33.75 -3.06 0.41
N VAL A 48 -33.42 -2.51 1.57
CA VAL A 48 -34.14 -2.79 2.82
C VAL A 48 -35.60 -2.33 2.72
N VAL A 49 -35.84 -1.10 2.26
CA VAL A 49 -37.22 -0.59 2.13
C VAL A 49 -37.99 -1.39 1.06
N ALA A 50 -37.36 -1.74 -0.07
CA ALA A 50 -37.98 -2.58 -1.10
C ALA A 50 -38.34 -3.98 -0.59
N ALA A 51 -37.49 -4.58 0.24
CA ALA A 51 -37.78 -5.88 0.87
C ALA A 51 -38.98 -5.78 1.82
N VAL A 52 -39.05 -4.72 2.65
CA VAL A 52 -40.19 -4.48 3.56
C VAL A 52 -41.49 -4.31 2.78
N VAL A 53 -41.48 -3.49 1.73
CA VAL A 53 -42.64 -3.29 0.85
C VAL A 53 -43.06 -4.61 0.18
N SER A 54 -42.10 -5.42 -0.27
CA SER A 54 -42.39 -6.71 -0.91
C SER A 54 -43.03 -7.70 0.05
N VAL A 55 -42.54 -7.78 1.30
CA VAL A 55 -43.12 -8.66 2.33
C VAL A 55 -44.53 -8.22 2.69
N ILE A 56 -44.75 -6.92 2.92
CA ILE A 56 -46.07 -6.41 3.30
C ILE A 56 -47.06 -6.55 2.13
N GLY A 57 -46.64 -6.22 0.90
CA GLY A 57 -47.46 -6.36 -0.30
C GLY A 57 -47.82 -7.81 -0.62
N PHE A 58 -46.91 -8.76 -0.41
CA PHE A 58 -47.15 -10.18 -0.69
C PHE A 58 -48.04 -10.85 0.37
N MET A 59 -47.79 -10.58 1.65
CA MET A 59 -48.57 -11.19 2.73
C MET A 59 -49.93 -10.52 2.93
N GLY A 60 -50.04 -9.23 2.64
CA GLY A 60 -51.21 -8.41 2.92
C GLY A 60 -51.25 -7.94 4.39
N PRO A 61 -51.78 -6.74 4.68
CA PRO A 61 -51.77 -6.16 6.04
C PRO A 61 -52.49 -7.03 7.08
N ASP A 62 -53.61 -7.65 6.70
CA ASP A 62 -54.45 -8.43 7.61
C ASP A 62 -53.75 -9.71 8.09
N ARG A 63 -53.08 -10.43 7.17
CA ARG A 63 -52.37 -11.67 7.51
C ARG A 63 -51.11 -11.39 8.33
N LEU A 64 -50.43 -10.27 8.05
CA LEU A 64 -49.28 -9.82 8.82
C LEU A 64 -49.69 -9.40 10.24
N ALA A 65 -50.76 -8.61 10.39
CA ALA A 65 -51.29 -8.24 11.70
C ALA A 65 -51.67 -9.48 12.52
N GLY A 66 -52.38 -10.43 11.90
CA GLY A 66 -52.72 -11.70 12.54
C GLY A 66 -51.49 -12.51 12.98
N SER A 67 -50.47 -12.59 12.13
CA SER A 67 -49.24 -13.34 12.44
C SER A 67 -48.38 -12.67 13.52
N MET A 68 -48.31 -11.33 13.51
CA MET A 68 -47.52 -10.55 14.46
C MET A 68 -48.20 -10.40 15.81
N SER A 69 -49.54 -10.42 15.87
CA SER A 69 -50.33 -10.26 17.10
C SER A 69 -49.93 -11.21 18.24
N ARG A 70 -49.36 -12.38 17.91
CA ARG A 70 -48.84 -13.36 18.90
C ARG A 70 -47.61 -12.88 19.65
N ILE A 71 -46.83 -11.99 19.05
CA ILE A 71 -45.53 -11.51 19.58
C ILE A 71 -45.65 -10.02 19.94
N TRP A 72 -46.41 -9.27 19.14
CA TRP A 72 -46.66 -7.85 19.33
C TRP A 72 -48.05 -7.48 18.77
N PRO A 73 -49.00 -6.98 19.58
CA PRO A 73 -50.32 -6.58 19.10
C PRO A 73 -50.20 -5.36 18.17
N VAL A 74 -50.56 -5.53 16.90
CA VAL A 74 -50.60 -4.46 15.87
C VAL A 74 -51.91 -4.56 15.10
N GLU A 75 -52.55 -3.41 14.84
CA GLU A 75 -53.73 -3.34 13.97
C GLU A 75 -53.34 -3.40 12.48
N ALA A 76 -54.20 -4.01 11.66
CA ALA A 76 -53.98 -4.12 10.22
C ALA A 76 -53.92 -2.74 9.51
N THR A 77 -54.65 -1.75 10.03
CA THR A 77 -54.62 -0.34 9.60
C THR A 77 -53.23 0.25 9.72
N THR A 78 -52.57 0.07 10.87
CA THR A 78 -51.21 0.55 11.11
C THR A 78 -50.20 -0.08 10.15
N ILE A 79 -50.36 -1.36 9.81
CA ILE A 79 -49.51 -2.05 8.83
C ILE A 79 -49.75 -1.50 7.41
N GLY A 80 -51.01 -1.20 7.07
CA GLY A 80 -51.38 -0.54 5.81
C GLY A 80 -50.78 0.86 5.66
N ASP A 81 -50.83 1.68 6.72
CA ASP A 81 -50.21 3.01 6.73
C ASP A 81 -48.69 2.94 6.59
N LEU A 82 -48.05 1.99 7.28
CA LEU A 82 -46.62 1.74 7.17
C LEU A 82 -46.23 1.31 5.75
N TYR A 83 -47.04 0.47 5.09
CA TYR A 83 -46.83 0.08 3.71
C TYR A 83 -46.88 1.28 2.77
N ASN A 84 -47.91 2.12 2.87
CA ASN A 84 -48.06 3.31 2.04
C ASN A 84 -46.89 4.30 2.24
N LEU A 85 -46.48 4.50 3.49
CA LEU A 85 -45.31 5.33 3.82
C LEU A 85 -44.01 4.74 3.24
N ALA A 86 -43.84 3.43 3.31
CA ALA A 86 -42.67 2.74 2.77
C ALA A 86 -42.63 2.82 1.23
N VAL A 87 -43.76 2.67 0.54
CA VAL A 87 -43.87 2.86 -0.92
C VAL A 87 -43.51 4.30 -1.31
N LEU A 88 -44.04 5.29 -0.59
CA LEU A 88 -43.68 6.70 -0.81
C LEU A 88 -42.18 6.94 -0.57
N ALA A 89 -41.61 6.34 0.48
CA ALA A 89 -40.20 6.45 0.78
C ALA A 89 -39.33 5.84 -0.34
N ILE A 90 -39.71 4.69 -0.92
CA ILE A 90 -39.00 4.13 -2.09
C ILE A 90 -39.04 5.10 -3.27
N LEU A 91 -40.20 5.69 -3.56
CA LEU A 91 -40.33 6.64 -4.66
C LEU A 91 -39.41 7.85 -4.46
N VAL A 92 -39.44 8.46 -3.27
CA VAL A 92 -38.59 9.61 -2.92
C VAL A 92 -37.11 9.23 -3.01
N VAL A 93 -36.72 8.09 -2.45
CA VAL A 93 -35.34 7.60 -2.50
C VAL A 93 -34.92 7.38 -3.96
N THR A 94 -35.74 6.71 -4.77
CA THR A 94 -35.44 6.44 -6.18
C THR A 94 -35.25 7.73 -6.98
N LEU A 95 -36.12 8.72 -6.77
CA LEU A 95 -35.99 10.05 -7.39
C LEU A 95 -34.71 10.76 -6.94
N LEU A 96 -34.38 10.72 -5.64
CA LEU A 96 -33.13 11.29 -5.13
C LEU A 96 -31.90 10.60 -5.72
N GLY A 97 -31.93 9.28 -5.92
CA GLY A 97 -30.86 8.54 -6.59
C GLY A 97 -30.64 9.00 -8.04
N LEU A 98 -31.74 9.21 -8.78
CA LEU A 98 -31.70 9.71 -10.15
C LEU A 98 -31.13 11.13 -10.23
N VAL A 99 -31.51 12.02 -9.30
CA VAL A 99 -31.03 13.42 -9.25
C VAL A 99 -29.58 13.50 -8.79
N TYR A 100 -29.18 12.77 -7.75
CA TYR A 100 -27.85 12.91 -7.16
C TYR A 100 -26.74 12.17 -7.91
N ARG A 101 -27.08 11.11 -8.66
CA ARG A 101 -26.15 10.26 -9.45
C ARG A 101 -24.83 10.04 -8.71
N PHE A 102 -24.92 9.40 -7.54
CA PHE A 102 -23.80 9.26 -6.59
C PHE A 102 -22.56 8.61 -7.22
N ASP A 103 -22.75 7.62 -8.09
CA ASP A 103 -21.67 6.93 -8.80
C ASP A 103 -20.95 7.87 -9.77
N GLU A 104 -21.67 8.73 -10.51
CA GLU A 104 -21.03 9.71 -11.39
C GLU A 104 -20.23 10.74 -10.60
N ARG A 105 -20.73 11.19 -9.45
CA ARG A 105 -19.99 12.10 -8.57
C ARG A 105 -18.72 11.46 -8.02
N SER A 106 -18.80 10.19 -7.64
CA SER A 106 -17.64 9.44 -7.16
C SER A 106 -16.60 9.24 -8.26
N ASN A 107 -17.04 8.82 -9.45
CA ASN A 107 -16.19 8.60 -10.61
C ASN A 107 -15.47 9.88 -11.06
N ARG A 108 -16.13 11.05 -11.00
CA ARG A 108 -15.46 12.33 -11.27
C ARG A 108 -14.29 12.59 -10.32
N HIS A 109 -14.45 12.29 -9.03
CA HIS A 109 -13.35 12.45 -8.07
C HIS A 109 -12.24 11.42 -8.25
N TYR A 110 -12.56 10.19 -8.68
CA TYR A 110 -11.53 9.21 -9.03
C TYR A 110 -10.73 9.61 -10.28
N ARG A 111 -11.39 10.09 -11.34
CA ARG A 111 -10.71 10.66 -12.52
C ARG A 111 -9.82 11.85 -12.14
N SER A 112 -10.29 12.72 -11.25
CA SER A 112 -9.46 13.81 -10.70
C SER A 112 -8.19 13.30 -10.01
N ILE A 113 -8.28 12.19 -9.27
CA ILE A 113 -7.12 11.57 -8.60
C ILE A 113 -6.15 10.99 -9.64
N GLU A 114 -6.66 10.35 -10.68
CA GLU A 114 -5.85 9.78 -11.77
C GLU A 114 -5.05 10.87 -12.50
N VAL A 115 -5.73 11.91 -12.98
CA VAL A 115 -5.09 13.07 -13.64
C VAL A 115 -4.05 13.75 -12.74
N LEU A 116 -4.36 13.93 -11.46
CA LEU A 116 -3.41 14.50 -10.51
C LEU A 116 -2.22 13.58 -10.25
N THR A 117 -2.42 12.26 -10.28
CA THR A 117 -1.35 11.27 -10.08
C THR A 117 -0.42 11.22 -11.29
N GLU A 118 -0.98 11.26 -12.50
CA GLU A 118 -0.22 11.34 -13.75
C GLU A 118 0.62 12.63 -13.79
N PHE A 119 0.01 13.77 -13.46
CA PHE A 119 0.73 15.05 -13.38
C PHE A 119 1.87 15.04 -12.36
N ILE A 120 1.64 14.47 -11.18
CA ILE A 120 2.69 14.34 -10.15
C ILE A 120 3.84 13.48 -10.68
N ARG A 121 3.52 12.33 -11.28
CA ARG A 121 4.51 11.39 -11.83
C ARG A 121 5.35 12.04 -12.92
N ASP A 122 4.72 12.71 -13.89
CA ASP A 122 5.44 13.33 -15.01
C ASP A 122 6.43 14.40 -14.53
N ILE A 123 6.06 15.16 -13.50
CA ILE A 123 6.94 16.16 -12.90
C ILE A 123 8.05 15.52 -12.09
N GLU A 124 7.75 14.48 -11.32
CA GLU A 124 8.75 13.75 -10.55
C GLU A 124 9.78 13.10 -11.47
N ASP A 125 9.36 12.56 -12.61
CA ASP A 125 10.24 12.02 -13.65
C ASP A 125 11.12 13.11 -14.28
N LEU A 126 10.54 14.28 -14.58
CA LEU A 126 11.29 15.42 -15.12
C LEU A 126 12.34 15.93 -14.11
N VAL A 127 11.97 16.04 -12.84
CA VAL A 127 12.89 16.43 -11.76
C VAL A 127 13.97 15.37 -11.53
N ALA A 128 13.62 14.08 -11.64
CA ALA A 128 14.57 12.99 -11.50
C ALA A 128 15.60 12.98 -12.64
N LEU A 129 15.20 13.27 -13.88
CA LEU A 129 16.11 13.41 -15.02
C LEU A 129 17.10 14.56 -14.83
N SER A 130 16.66 15.69 -14.27
CA SER A 130 17.55 16.80 -13.89
C SER A 130 18.46 16.46 -12.72
N ALA A 131 17.96 15.80 -11.68
CA ALA A 131 18.79 15.37 -10.56
C ALA A 131 19.87 14.35 -10.97
N ALA A 132 19.60 13.53 -11.99
CA ALA A 132 20.56 12.59 -12.57
C ALA A 132 21.56 13.25 -13.55
N GLY A 133 21.46 14.56 -13.80
CA GLY A 133 22.31 15.27 -14.77
C GLY A 133 22.02 14.92 -16.22
N ALA A 134 20.95 14.18 -16.51
CA ALA A 134 20.60 13.73 -17.86
C ALA A 134 19.92 14.85 -18.69
N ARG A 135 19.34 15.86 -18.02
CA ARG A 135 18.66 17.00 -18.65
C ARG A 135 18.60 18.19 -17.70
N LEU A 136 19.05 19.37 -18.12
CA LEU A 136 18.88 20.60 -17.33
C LEU A 136 17.40 20.99 -17.24
N LEU A 137 16.96 21.36 -16.04
CA LEU A 137 15.62 21.91 -15.79
C LEU A 137 15.60 23.38 -16.22
N THR A 138 14.79 23.74 -17.22
CA THR A 138 14.74 25.10 -17.78
C THR A 138 13.50 25.88 -17.33
N GLU A 139 13.49 27.21 -17.53
CA GLU A 139 12.29 28.05 -17.33
C GLU A 139 11.13 27.67 -18.26
N ASP A 140 11.42 27.08 -19.43
CA ASP A 140 10.39 26.53 -20.32
C ASP A 140 9.69 25.32 -19.68
N ASP A 141 10.43 24.45 -18.99
CA ASP A 141 9.85 23.31 -18.25
C ASP A 141 8.97 23.77 -17.08
N LEU A 142 9.38 24.85 -16.40
CA LEU A 142 8.55 25.47 -15.36
C LEU A 142 7.27 26.07 -15.94
N THR A 143 7.37 26.74 -17.09
CA THR A 143 6.23 27.34 -17.78
C THR A 143 5.25 26.26 -18.26
N ALA A 144 5.75 25.20 -18.89
CA ALA A 144 4.95 24.04 -19.29
C ALA A 144 4.27 23.37 -18.09
N THR A 145 5.00 23.19 -16.98
CA THR A 145 4.46 22.66 -15.73
C THR A 145 3.32 23.53 -15.19
N ARG A 146 3.51 24.85 -15.20
CA ARG A 146 2.50 25.82 -14.74
C ARG A 146 1.25 25.79 -15.60
N GLU A 147 1.37 25.79 -16.91
CA GLU A 147 0.22 25.77 -17.81
C GLU A 147 -0.54 24.44 -17.73
N ARG A 148 0.18 23.31 -17.64
CA ARG A 148 -0.45 22.00 -17.41
C ARG A 148 -1.18 21.95 -16.06
N TYR A 149 -0.58 22.49 -15.00
CA TYR A 149 -1.23 22.58 -13.69
C TYR A 149 -2.50 23.43 -13.73
N LYS A 150 -2.49 24.57 -14.44
CA LYS A 150 -3.69 25.40 -14.64
C LYS A 150 -4.78 24.65 -15.41
N GLY A 151 -4.40 23.93 -16.47
CA GLY A 151 -5.33 23.11 -17.25
C GLY A 151 -6.00 22.04 -16.40
N ILE A 152 -5.23 21.36 -15.55
CA ILE A 152 -5.77 20.38 -14.60
C ILE A 152 -6.71 21.06 -13.62
N LEU A 153 -6.31 22.17 -13.01
CA LEU A 153 -7.18 22.93 -12.09
C LEU A 153 -8.52 23.31 -12.71
N ALA A 154 -8.54 23.70 -13.98
CA ALA A 154 -9.77 24.03 -14.69
C ALA A 154 -10.69 22.82 -14.93
N ALA A 155 -10.11 21.62 -15.07
CA ALA A 155 -10.86 20.37 -15.25
C ALA A 155 -11.32 19.73 -13.93
N LEU A 156 -10.77 20.16 -12.79
CA LEU A 156 -11.10 19.59 -11.49
C LEU A 156 -12.45 20.12 -10.95
N PRO A 157 -13.25 19.26 -10.28
CA PRO A 157 -14.42 19.72 -9.54
C PRO A 157 -14.03 20.73 -8.46
N PRO A 158 -14.83 21.78 -8.21
CA PRO A 158 -14.47 22.84 -7.27
C PRO A 158 -14.30 22.31 -5.83
N SER A 159 -13.41 22.94 -5.09
CA SER A 159 -13.14 22.67 -3.68
C SER A 159 -13.22 23.94 -2.83
N SER A 160 -13.71 23.81 -1.60
CA SER A 160 -13.87 24.92 -0.64
C SER A 160 -12.73 24.98 0.38
N ASP A 161 -12.54 26.14 1.01
CA ASP A 161 -11.50 26.36 2.03
C ASP A 161 -11.65 25.43 3.25
N ARG A 162 -12.90 25.10 3.62
CA ARG A 162 -13.19 24.10 4.67
C ARG A 162 -12.66 22.72 4.31
N GLU A 163 -12.71 22.35 3.04
CA GLU A 163 -12.20 21.06 2.55
C GLU A 163 -10.68 21.04 2.51
N TYR A 164 -10.05 22.16 2.19
CA TYR A 164 -8.60 22.33 2.29
C TYR A 164 -8.11 22.16 3.73
N LEU A 165 -8.75 22.84 4.69
CA LEU A 165 -8.42 22.71 6.12
C LEU A 165 -8.67 21.28 6.63
N ARG A 166 -9.76 20.63 6.21
CA ARG A 166 -10.02 19.22 6.53
C ARG A 166 -8.98 18.29 5.93
N ALA A 167 -8.53 18.51 4.70
CA ALA A 167 -7.48 17.72 4.08
C ALA A 167 -6.16 17.85 4.86
N LYS A 168 -5.78 19.07 5.23
CA LYS A 168 -4.60 19.35 6.08
C LYS A 168 -4.71 18.65 7.44
N LYS A 169 -5.85 18.77 8.14
CA LYS A 169 -6.10 18.11 9.43
C LYS A 169 -6.17 16.58 9.32
N SER A 170 -6.68 16.05 8.21
CA SER A 170 -6.71 14.60 7.97
C SER A 170 -5.32 14.02 7.70
N ALA A 171 -4.44 14.80 7.07
CA ALA A 171 -3.04 14.43 6.88
C ALA A 171 -2.26 14.44 8.21
N THR A 172 -2.52 15.41 9.09
CA THR A 172 -1.90 15.44 10.44
C THR A 172 -2.50 14.41 11.39
N GLY A 173 -3.82 14.24 11.42
CA GLY A 173 -4.49 13.26 12.28
C GLY A 173 -4.22 11.80 11.90
N LYS A 174 -3.88 11.51 10.63
CA LYS A 174 -3.35 10.20 10.24
C LYS A 174 -1.94 9.96 10.77
N ARG A 175 -1.09 11.00 10.86
CA ARG A 175 0.24 10.90 11.50
C ARG A 175 0.12 10.66 13.00
N GLU A 176 -0.81 11.33 13.67
CA GLU A 176 -1.08 11.10 15.09
C GLU A 176 -1.65 9.70 15.33
N LYS A 177 -2.62 9.24 14.54
CA LYS A 177 -3.12 7.86 14.63
C LYS A 177 -2.09 6.80 14.31
N ALA A 178 -1.14 7.08 13.41
CA ALA A 178 0.00 6.19 13.16
C ALA A 178 0.90 6.11 14.40
N ARG A 179 1.20 7.24 15.05
CA ARG A 179 1.96 7.30 16.32
C ARG A 179 1.22 6.64 17.49
N ASP A 180 -0.09 6.82 17.58
CA ASP A 180 -0.92 6.19 18.61
C ASP A 180 -1.07 4.68 18.35
N ALA A 181 -1.14 4.26 17.08
CA ALA A 181 -1.11 2.85 16.72
C ALA A 181 0.26 2.22 17.01
N GLU A 182 1.37 2.95 16.81
CA GLU A 182 2.71 2.54 17.24
C GLU A 182 2.79 2.38 18.77
N ARG A 183 2.18 3.30 19.52
CA ARG A 183 2.12 3.23 20.99
C ARG A 183 1.26 2.07 21.49
N ILE A 184 0.09 1.82 20.89
CA ILE A 184 -0.81 0.72 21.23
C ILE A 184 -0.24 -0.65 20.80
N ALA A 185 0.51 -0.70 19.68
CA ALA A 185 1.23 -1.91 19.24
C ALA A 185 2.33 -2.34 20.22
N GLY A 186 2.78 -1.45 21.12
CA GLY A 186 3.71 -1.77 22.19
C GLY A 186 3.12 -2.59 23.35
N GLU A 187 1.78 -2.66 23.50
CA GLU A 187 1.11 -3.26 24.68
C GLU A 187 0.30 -4.54 24.39
N ALA A 188 0.12 -4.93 23.13
CA ALA A 188 -0.60 -6.16 22.78
C ALA A 188 0.34 -7.39 22.80
N PRO A 189 -0.13 -8.59 23.23
CA PRO A 189 0.68 -9.80 23.15
C PRO A 189 1.11 -10.04 21.70
N ALA A 190 2.42 -10.18 21.50
CA ALA A 190 3.05 -10.27 20.19
C ALA A 190 2.32 -11.28 19.31
N ARG A 191 1.75 -10.84 18.18
CA ARG A 191 1.14 -11.70 17.16
C ARG A 191 2.17 -12.26 16.18
N TRP A 192 3.40 -12.47 16.65
CA TRP A 192 4.51 -12.90 15.82
C TRP A 192 5.52 -13.72 16.61
N ASP A 193 6.30 -14.53 15.89
CA ASP A 193 7.39 -15.33 16.43
C ASP A 193 8.63 -15.17 15.56
N ASP A 194 9.79 -15.09 16.22
CA ASP A 194 11.08 -15.04 15.55
C ASP A 194 11.56 -16.45 15.19
N MET A 195 11.89 -16.68 13.93
CA MET A 195 12.43 -17.93 13.41
C MET A 195 13.91 -17.82 13.05
N THR A 196 14.57 -16.73 13.42
CA THR A 196 16.00 -16.47 13.18
C THR A 196 16.85 -17.12 14.28
N SER A 197 17.81 -17.97 13.91
CA SER A 197 18.62 -18.77 14.85
C SER A 197 19.38 -17.96 15.90
N LYS A 198 19.90 -16.78 15.54
CA LYS A 198 20.51 -15.79 16.43
C LYS A 198 19.79 -14.47 16.25
N SER A 199 18.60 -14.34 16.83
CA SER A 199 17.69 -13.22 16.63
C SER A 199 18.37 -11.85 16.83
N PRO A 200 18.49 -11.05 15.76
CA PRO A 200 18.79 -9.63 15.84
C PRO A 200 17.51 -8.76 15.84
N ILE A 201 16.32 -9.38 15.97
CA ILE A 201 15.04 -8.69 15.83
C ILE A 201 14.67 -8.05 17.17
N GLU A 202 14.64 -6.72 17.20
CA GLU A 202 14.11 -5.99 18.34
C GLU A 202 12.61 -6.26 18.49
N PRO A 203 12.12 -6.66 19.69
CA PRO A 203 10.73 -7.11 19.83
C PRO A 203 9.68 -6.08 19.40
N ALA A 204 9.94 -4.79 19.63
CA ALA A 204 9.08 -3.69 19.21
C ALA A 204 8.95 -3.61 17.67
N LEU A 205 10.06 -3.74 16.94
CA LEU A 205 10.08 -3.71 15.48
C LEU A 205 9.42 -4.97 14.88
N GLY A 206 9.60 -6.13 15.52
CA GLY A 206 8.90 -7.35 15.13
C GLY A 206 7.38 -7.21 15.26
N SER A 207 6.91 -6.67 16.39
CA SER A 207 5.49 -6.37 16.61
C SER A 207 4.94 -5.35 15.61
N GLN A 208 5.72 -4.31 15.32
CA GLN A 208 5.36 -3.30 14.33
C GLN A 208 5.21 -3.91 12.93
N LEU A 209 6.18 -4.69 12.46
CA LEU A 209 6.12 -5.33 11.15
C LEU A 209 4.94 -6.30 11.05
N ALA A 210 4.74 -7.13 12.07
CA ALA A 210 3.60 -8.03 12.12
C ALA A 210 2.27 -7.27 12.07
N GLY A 211 2.13 -6.16 12.79
CA GLY A 211 0.96 -5.29 12.76
C GLY A 211 0.68 -4.70 11.38
N ILE A 212 1.72 -4.42 10.58
CA ILE A 212 1.61 -3.93 9.21
C ILE A 212 1.14 -5.04 8.26
N VAL A 213 1.80 -6.20 8.27
CA VAL A 213 1.49 -7.29 7.31
C VAL A 213 0.20 -8.04 7.65
N LEU A 214 -0.35 -7.86 8.86
CA LEU A 214 -1.69 -8.34 9.24
C LEU A 214 -2.83 -7.45 8.72
N GLN A 215 -2.53 -6.34 8.04
CA GLN A 215 -3.54 -5.48 7.40
C GLN A 215 -3.74 -5.86 5.92
N GLN A 216 -4.88 -5.48 5.36
CA GLN A 216 -5.10 -5.60 3.90
C GLN A 216 -4.28 -4.54 3.15
N PRO A 217 -3.73 -4.85 1.96
CA PRO A 217 -3.89 -6.11 1.21
C PRO A 217 -2.91 -7.25 1.61
N TRP A 218 -1.92 -6.96 2.46
CA TRP A 218 -0.82 -7.87 2.79
C TRP A 218 -1.28 -9.22 3.38
N LEU A 219 -2.24 -9.17 4.32
CA LEU A 219 -2.80 -10.36 4.95
C LEU A 219 -3.48 -11.29 3.94
N GLY A 220 -4.14 -10.73 2.91
CA GLY A 220 -4.78 -11.51 1.86
C GLY A 220 -3.78 -12.39 1.12
N VAL A 221 -2.64 -11.82 0.73
CA VAL A 221 -1.55 -12.54 0.06
C VAL A 221 -0.94 -13.61 0.97
N LEU A 222 -0.61 -13.27 2.22
CA LEU A 222 -0.07 -14.23 3.18
C LEU A 222 -1.03 -15.41 3.43
N THR A 223 -2.34 -15.16 3.42
CA THR A 223 -3.36 -16.20 3.55
C THR A 223 -3.39 -17.13 2.34
N VAL A 224 -3.32 -16.57 1.11
CA VAL A 224 -3.26 -17.37 -0.12
C VAL A 224 -2.01 -18.26 -0.11
N VAL A 225 -0.84 -17.70 0.18
CA VAL A 225 0.42 -18.46 0.21
C VAL A 225 0.34 -19.60 1.22
N ARG A 226 -0.12 -19.33 2.45
CA ARG A 226 -0.29 -20.37 3.48
C ARG A 226 -1.24 -21.48 3.02
N ASN A 227 -2.39 -21.13 2.43
CA ASN A 227 -3.42 -22.09 2.06
C ASN A 227 -3.02 -22.96 0.86
N VAL A 228 -2.25 -22.40 -0.08
CA VAL A 228 -1.86 -23.09 -1.33
C VAL A 228 -0.55 -23.84 -1.19
N LEU A 229 0.45 -23.26 -0.51
CA LEU A 229 1.81 -23.79 -0.43
C LEU A 229 2.21 -24.29 0.96
N GLY A 230 1.45 -23.97 2.00
CA GLY A 230 1.71 -24.43 3.37
C GLY A 230 2.79 -23.63 4.10
N GLU A 231 3.37 -24.25 5.13
CA GLU A 231 4.27 -23.57 6.09
C GLU A 231 5.74 -23.51 5.67
N SER A 232 6.11 -24.21 4.59
CA SER A 232 7.47 -24.17 4.03
C SER A 232 7.73 -22.95 3.15
N ALA A 233 6.68 -22.27 2.70
CA ALA A 233 6.75 -21.10 1.82
C ALA A 233 6.71 -19.80 2.62
N TRP A 234 7.55 -18.85 2.21
CA TRP A 234 7.73 -17.55 2.86
C TRP A 234 7.64 -16.44 1.83
N VAL A 235 6.91 -15.37 2.15
CA VAL A 235 6.90 -14.15 1.33
C VAL A 235 8.08 -13.28 1.73
N THR A 236 8.80 -12.72 0.78
CA THR A 236 10.08 -12.05 1.04
C THR A 236 10.26 -10.78 0.22
N GLY A 237 11.34 -10.05 0.48
CA GLY A 237 11.89 -9.10 -0.47
C GLY A 237 11.03 -7.84 -0.62
N GLY A 238 10.67 -7.51 -1.88
CA GLY A 238 10.01 -6.24 -2.21
C GLY A 238 8.68 -6.04 -1.50
N PHE A 239 7.88 -7.10 -1.41
CA PHE A 239 6.58 -7.10 -0.77
C PHE A 239 6.60 -6.62 0.69
N VAL A 240 7.46 -7.23 1.51
CA VAL A 240 7.55 -6.91 2.95
C VAL A 240 8.14 -5.51 3.14
N ARG A 241 9.15 -5.18 2.33
CA ARG A 241 9.81 -3.87 2.35
C ARG A 241 8.87 -2.75 1.98
N GLU A 242 8.09 -2.91 0.91
CA GLU A 242 7.10 -1.95 0.44
C GLU A 242 6.04 -1.68 1.50
N ALA A 243 5.53 -2.73 2.15
CA ALA A 243 4.57 -2.58 3.25
C ALA A 243 5.10 -1.70 4.39
N ALA A 244 6.33 -1.97 4.82
CA ALA A 244 6.96 -1.22 5.90
C ALA A 244 7.31 0.22 5.48
N TRP A 245 7.89 0.41 4.29
CA TRP A 245 8.25 1.74 3.82
C TRP A 245 7.04 2.62 3.55
N ASP A 246 5.96 2.07 2.98
CA ASP A 246 4.68 2.76 2.83
C ASP A 246 4.13 3.19 4.19
N HIS A 247 4.16 2.29 5.18
CA HIS A 247 3.73 2.59 6.54
C HIS A 247 4.55 3.73 7.15
N VAL A 248 5.88 3.63 7.12
CA VAL A 248 6.78 4.65 7.67
C VAL A 248 6.56 5.99 6.94
N HIS A 249 6.32 5.98 5.62
CA HIS A 249 5.99 7.18 4.81
C HIS A 249 4.57 7.72 4.99
N GLY A 250 3.70 7.00 5.68
CA GLY A 250 2.30 7.37 5.86
C GLY A 250 1.51 7.31 4.55
N PHE A 251 1.90 6.44 3.62
CA PHE A 251 1.14 6.19 2.40
C PHE A 251 -0.17 5.51 2.76
N VAL A 252 -1.26 6.07 2.22
CA VAL A 252 -2.63 5.62 2.52
C VAL A 252 -3.10 4.59 1.50
N ILE A 253 -2.62 4.71 0.26
CA ILE A 253 -2.81 3.75 -0.80
C ILE A 253 -1.48 3.01 -0.92
N PRO A 254 -1.46 1.67 -0.84
CA PRO A 254 -0.26 0.90 -1.05
C PRO A 254 0.37 1.23 -2.40
N THR A 255 1.69 1.38 -2.42
CA THR A 255 2.47 1.42 -3.65
C THR A 255 2.20 0.14 -4.43
N ALA A 256 2.10 0.25 -5.75
CA ALA A 256 1.91 -0.93 -6.59
C ALA A 256 3.15 -1.84 -6.49
N TRP A 257 2.97 -3.00 -5.86
CA TRP A 257 3.95 -4.08 -5.85
C TRP A 257 4.12 -4.70 -7.25
N SER A 258 5.36 -4.89 -7.69
CA SER A 258 5.66 -5.46 -9.02
C SER A 258 5.46 -6.97 -9.07
N ASP A 259 5.88 -7.67 -8.03
CA ASP A 259 5.96 -9.12 -7.91
C ASP A 259 5.92 -9.52 -6.42
N VAL A 260 5.30 -10.67 -6.14
CA VAL A 260 5.30 -11.28 -4.81
C VAL A 260 6.30 -12.43 -4.83
N ASP A 261 7.48 -12.15 -4.32
CA ASP A 261 8.55 -13.12 -4.17
C ASP A 261 8.24 -14.09 -3.01
N ILE A 262 8.21 -15.37 -3.34
CA ILE A 262 8.02 -16.48 -2.42
C ILE A 262 9.26 -17.34 -2.45
N VAL A 263 9.80 -17.62 -1.26
CA VAL A 263 10.98 -18.45 -1.09
C VAL A 263 10.67 -19.65 -0.21
N TYR A 264 11.27 -20.77 -0.57
CA TYR A 264 11.25 -22.00 0.22
C TYR A 264 12.63 -22.68 0.08
N PHE A 265 12.90 -23.66 0.93
CA PHE A 265 14.15 -24.41 0.89
C PHE A 265 13.86 -25.90 0.88
N ASP A 266 14.13 -26.54 -0.26
CA ASP A 266 14.00 -27.99 -0.43
C ASP A 266 15.25 -28.52 -1.17
N PRO A 267 16.18 -29.17 -0.48
CA PRO A 267 17.41 -29.68 -1.09
C PRO A 267 17.18 -30.87 -2.03
N ASP A 268 16.04 -31.55 -1.94
CA ASP A 268 15.72 -32.76 -2.71
C ASP A 268 15.04 -32.41 -4.06
N ARG A 269 14.34 -31.28 -4.13
CA ARG A 269 13.61 -30.82 -5.34
C ARG A 269 14.18 -29.53 -5.92
N LYS A 270 15.20 -29.65 -6.76
CA LYS A 270 15.97 -28.51 -7.30
C LYS A 270 15.62 -28.10 -8.73
N THR A 271 14.44 -28.48 -9.25
CA THR A 271 14.08 -28.12 -10.63
C THR A 271 13.32 -26.79 -10.69
N GLU A 272 13.54 -26.05 -11.78
CA GLU A 272 12.78 -24.83 -12.07
C GLU A 272 11.31 -25.15 -12.43
N ASP A 273 11.04 -26.33 -13.00
CA ASP A 273 9.67 -26.79 -13.28
C ASP A 273 8.83 -26.95 -12.01
N ASP A 274 9.44 -27.39 -10.89
CA ASP A 274 8.74 -27.45 -9.61
C ASP A 274 8.33 -26.06 -9.13
N GLU A 275 9.17 -25.05 -9.32
CA GLU A 275 8.86 -23.65 -8.99
C GLU A 275 7.69 -23.15 -9.84
N HIS A 276 7.73 -23.36 -11.16
CA HIS A 276 6.64 -22.98 -12.07
C HIS A 276 5.32 -23.67 -11.73
N ARG A 277 5.34 -24.94 -11.30
CA ARG A 277 4.14 -25.65 -10.83
C ARG A 277 3.52 -25.00 -9.59
N LEU A 278 4.35 -24.50 -8.66
CA LEU A 278 3.86 -23.80 -7.47
C LEU A 278 3.31 -22.42 -7.84
N GLU A 279 3.97 -21.68 -8.74
CA GLU A 279 3.46 -20.42 -9.30
C GLU A 279 2.10 -20.62 -9.97
N ALA A 280 1.94 -21.67 -10.79
CA ALA A 280 0.68 -21.98 -11.46
C ALA A 280 -0.47 -22.24 -10.46
N LYS A 281 -0.21 -22.94 -9.35
CA LYS A 281 -1.21 -23.16 -8.29
C LYS A 281 -1.67 -21.85 -7.65
N LEU A 282 -0.75 -20.93 -7.39
CA LEU A 282 -1.07 -19.61 -6.85
C LEU A 282 -1.84 -18.76 -7.85
N GLN A 283 -1.45 -18.82 -9.14
CA GLN A 283 -2.09 -18.07 -10.22
C GLN A 283 -3.57 -18.47 -10.39
N ILE A 284 -3.92 -19.74 -10.19
CA ILE A 284 -5.32 -20.23 -10.23
C ILE A 284 -6.16 -19.58 -9.12
N VAL A 285 -5.61 -19.44 -7.91
CA VAL A 285 -6.33 -18.92 -6.75
C VAL A 285 -6.39 -17.39 -6.76
N SER A 286 -5.35 -16.74 -7.26
CA SER A 286 -5.25 -15.28 -7.30
C SER A 286 -4.51 -14.82 -8.56
N ALA A 287 -5.30 -14.55 -9.60
CA ALA A 287 -4.76 -14.19 -10.92
C ALA A 287 -4.21 -12.75 -10.99
N ASN A 288 -4.62 -11.89 -10.06
CA ASN A 288 -4.27 -10.46 -10.04
C ASN A 288 -2.90 -10.18 -9.39
N VAL A 289 -2.21 -11.21 -8.92
CA VAL A 289 -0.91 -11.11 -8.26
C VAL A 289 0.13 -11.76 -9.14
N LYS A 290 1.25 -11.08 -9.37
CA LYS A 290 2.39 -11.65 -10.10
C LYS A 290 3.25 -12.46 -9.14
N TRP A 291 3.05 -13.77 -9.12
CA TRP A 291 3.77 -14.70 -8.25
C TRP A 291 5.17 -15.02 -8.80
N SER A 292 6.17 -15.05 -7.92
CA SER A 292 7.55 -15.45 -8.23
C SER A 292 7.99 -16.43 -7.14
N VAL A 293 8.04 -17.73 -7.43
CA VAL A 293 8.41 -18.76 -6.46
C VAL A 293 9.83 -19.23 -6.76
N LYS A 294 10.71 -19.26 -5.75
CA LYS A 294 12.12 -19.64 -5.92
C LYS A 294 12.58 -20.58 -4.81
N ASN A 295 13.12 -21.74 -5.19
CA ASN A 295 13.75 -22.65 -4.25
C ASN A 295 15.17 -22.18 -3.94
N GLN A 296 15.41 -21.77 -2.69
CA GLN A 296 16.71 -21.28 -2.27
C GLN A 296 17.80 -22.35 -2.32
N ALA A 297 17.46 -23.64 -2.23
CA ALA A 297 18.43 -24.72 -2.43
C ALA A 297 19.01 -24.77 -3.85
N ARG A 298 18.32 -24.17 -4.85
CA ARG A 298 18.79 -24.01 -6.24
C ARG A 298 19.46 -22.65 -6.48
N MET A 299 18.93 -21.60 -5.86
CA MET A 299 19.29 -20.21 -6.16
C MET A 299 20.77 -19.86 -5.95
N HIS A 300 21.51 -20.61 -5.12
CA HIS A 300 22.96 -20.43 -4.99
C HIS A 300 23.69 -20.50 -6.35
N LYS A 301 23.24 -21.39 -7.27
CA LYS A 301 23.81 -21.53 -8.61
C LYS A 301 23.59 -20.29 -9.49
N VAL A 302 22.41 -19.70 -9.37
CA VAL A 302 22.03 -18.47 -10.10
C VAL A 302 22.74 -17.25 -9.51
N ALA A 303 22.93 -17.25 -8.19
CA ALA A 303 23.62 -16.19 -7.48
C ALA A 303 25.15 -16.22 -7.68
N GLY A 304 25.72 -17.39 -8.00
CA GLY A 304 27.16 -17.63 -8.02
C GLY A 304 27.75 -17.89 -6.62
N ASP A 305 26.91 -18.31 -5.68
CA ASP A 305 27.27 -18.57 -4.29
C ASP A 305 27.55 -20.05 -4.03
N ALA A 306 28.25 -20.34 -2.93
CA ALA A 306 28.29 -21.69 -2.37
C ALA A 306 26.87 -22.15 -1.96
N PRO A 307 26.59 -23.48 -1.99
CA PRO A 307 25.29 -24.02 -1.58
C PRO A 307 24.85 -23.51 -0.20
N TYR A 308 23.63 -23.01 -0.11
CA TYR A 308 23.07 -22.57 1.18
C TYR A 308 22.65 -23.79 2.01
N GLU A 309 22.89 -23.74 3.31
CA GLU A 309 22.55 -24.82 4.26
C GLU A 309 21.11 -24.75 4.77
N SER A 310 20.48 -23.59 4.66
CA SER A 310 19.12 -23.34 5.14
C SER A 310 18.48 -22.14 4.43
N LEU A 311 17.18 -21.96 4.66
CA LEU A 311 16.48 -20.75 4.20
C LEU A 311 17.04 -19.48 4.85
N GLU A 312 17.40 -19.52 6.14
CA GLU A 312 18.03 -18.38 6.82
C GLU A 312 19.36 -18.01 6.17
N ALA A 313 20.20 -19.01 5.86
CA ALA A 313 21.47 -18.79 5.20
C ALA A 313 21.30 -18.14 3.83
N ALA A 314 20.27 -18.55 3.07
CA ALA A 314 19.94 -17.94 1.78
C ALA A 314 19.45 -16.49 1.93
N VAL A 315 18.49 -16.23 2.83
CA VAL A 315 17.94 -14.89 3.05
C VAL A 315 19.03 -13.93 3.56
N ARG A 316 19.98 -14.41 4.36
CA ARG A 316 21.14 -13.62 4.82
C ARG A 316 22.00 -13.10 3.67
N ARG A 317 21.99 -13.75 2.50
CA ARG A 317 22.75 -13.39 1.29
C ARG A 317 21.99 -12.46 0.34
N PHE A 318 20.77 -12.06 0.68
CA PHE A 318 20.02 -11.11 -0.15
C PHE A 318 20.76 -9.79 -0.31
N PRO A 319 20.58 -9.05 -1.41
CA PRO A 319 21.45 -7.92 -1.73
C PRO A 319 21.48 -6.78 -0.70
N GLU A 320 20.36 -6.52 -0.01
CA GLU A 320 20.24 -5.44 0.98
C GLU A 320 19.74 -5.94 2.34
N THR A 321 20.23 -5.34 3.41
CA THR A 321 19.77 -5.66 4.77
C THR A 321 18.27 -5.44 4.94
N ALA A 322 17.75 -4.34 4.40
CA ALA A 322 16.32 -4.01 4.39
C ALA A 322 15.45 -4.91 3.47
N THR A 323 16.05 -5.77 2.63
CA THR A 323 15.33 -6.76 1.80
C THR A 323 15.55 -8.19 2.23
N ALA A 324 16.57 -8.46 3.04
CA ALA A 324 16.92 -9.74 3.63
C ALA A 324 15.95 -10.12 4.77
N ILE A 325 14.65 -10.14 4.45
CA ILE A 325 13.54 -10.35 5.37
C ILE A 325 12.51 -11.22 4.68
N ALA A 326 12.08 -12.28 5.36
CA ALA A 326 10.99 -13.13 4.94
C ALA A 326 9.94 -13.25 6.06
N CYS A 327 8.67 -13.38 5.69
CA CYS A 327 7.58 -13.62 6.62
C CYS A 327 6.58 -14.65 6.08
N ARG A 328 5.89 -15.32 7.00
CA ARG A 328 4.75 -16.18 6.66
C ARG A 328 3.68 -16.12 7.73
N LEU A 329 2.46 -16.50 7.37
CA LEU A 329 1.37 -16.69 8.32
C LEU A 329 1.38 -18.16 8.82
N GLY A 330 1.52 -18.35 10.12
CA GLY A 330 1.43 -19.67 10.75
C GLY A 330 0.00 -20.21 10.81
N ARG A 331 -0.14 -21.50 11.16
CA ARG A 331 -1.44 -22.12 11.47
C ARG A 331 -2.16 -21.50 12.68
N ASP A 332 -1.38 -20.98 13.62
CA ASP A 332 -1.82 -20.23 14.80
C ASP A 332 -2.24 -18.78 14.48
N ASN A 333 -2.26 -18.39 13.20
CA ASN A 333 -2.49 -17.03 12.74
C ASN A 333 -1.48 -16.00 13.28
N ARG A 334 -0.29 -16.45 13.71
CA ARG A 334 0.83 -15.59 14.09
C ARG A 334 1.77 -15.42 12.90
N ILE A 335 2.38 -14.24 12.80
CA ILE A 335 3.39 -13.97 11.77
C ILE A 335 4.72 -14.58 12.20
N LYS A 336 5.27 -15.47 11.38
CA LYS A 336 6.64 -15.97 11.58
C LYS A 336 7.57 -15.06 10.79
N LEU A 337 8.62 -14.53 11.43
CA LEU A 337 9.60 -13.62 10.82
C LEU A 337 10.98 -14.28 10.72
N LEU A 338 11.67 -13.98 9.63
CA LEU A 338 13.06 -14.35 9.38
C LEU A 338 13.79 -13.10 8.90
N ALA A 339 14.61 -12.49 9.76
CA ALA A 339 15.33 -11.25 9.45
C ALA A 339 16.77 -11.34 9.97
N PRO A 340 17.67 -12.07 9.28
CA PRO A 340 19.04 -12.34 9.73
C PRO A 340 19.93 -11.12 9.99
N HIS A 341 19.55 -9.93 9.47
CA HIS A 341 20.23 -8.65 9.69
C HIS A 341 19.41 -7.68 10.57
N GLY A 342 18.30 -8.14 11.14
CA GLY A 342 17.38 -7.32 11.94
C GLY A 342 16.40 -6.52 11.09
N LEU A 343 15.57 -5.72 11.77
CA LEU A 343 14.53 -4.89 11.12
C LEU A 343 14.84 -3.39 11.17
N ARG A 344 15.94 -2.98 11.83
CA ARG A 344 16.24 -1.57 12.06
C ARG A 344 16.46 -0.80 10.75
N ASP A 345 17.29 -1.33 9.85
CA ASP A 345 17.52 -0.70 8.54
C ASP A 345 16.22 -0.55 7.72
N LEU A 346 15.29 -1.50 7.85
CA LEU A 346 13.99 -1.42 7.18
C LEU A 346 13.17 -0.22 7.67
N PHE A 347 13.04 -0.04 8.99
CA PHE A 347 12.23 1.02 9.59
C PHE A 347 12.92 2.39 9.64
N ASP A 348 14.26 2.42 9.75
CA ASP A 348 15.09 3.62 9.64
C ASP A 348 15.19 4.16 8.21
N LEU A 349 14.57 3.49 7.23
CA LEU A 349 14.63 3.85 5.81
C LEU A 349 16.05 3.82 5.25
N LYS A 350 16.87 2.87 5.71
CA LYS A 350 18.27 2.70 5.28
C LYS A 350 18.40 1.55 4.28
N VAL A 351 18.97 1.85 3.13
CA VAL A 351 19.31 0.85 2.11
C VAL A 351 20.81 0.61 2.18
N ARG A 352 21.19 -0.47 2.89
CA ARG A 352 22.57 -0.93 3.05
C ARG A 352 22.77 -2.27 2.35
N ARG A 353 23.90 -2.42 1.66
CA ARG A 353 24.36 -3.69 1.08
C ARG A 353 24.62 -4.71 2.20
N THR A 354 24.19 -5.96 2.05
CA THR A 354 24.57 -7.00 3.01
C THR A 354 26.07 -7.28 2.99
N PRO A 355 26.67 -7.70 4.13
CA PRO A 355 28.06 -8.12 4.17
C PRO A 355 28.36 -9.19 3.10
N GLY A 356 29.40 -8.97 2.31
CA GLY A 356 29.87 -9.90 1.28
C GLY A 356 29.12 -9.88 -0.06
N PHE A 357 28.09 -9.05 -0.25
CA PHE A 357 27.41 -8.94 -1.56
C PHE A 357 28.21 -8.09 -2.56
N ASP A 358 28.13 -8.29 -3.87
CA ASP A 358 28.93 -7.47 -4.81
C ASP A 358 28.49 -5.98 -4.82
N LEU A 359 29.46 -5.05 -4.72
CA LEU A 359 29.19 -3.61 -4.62
C LEU A 359 28.62 -3.05 -5.93
N ASP A 360 29.15 -3.46 -7.07
CA ASP A 360 28.69 -2.95 -8.36
C ASP A 360 27.31 -3.50 -8.73
N ARG A 361 27.03 -4.76 -8.38
CA ARG A 361 25.69 -5.35 -8.48
C ARG A 361 24.69 -4.61 -7.58
N PHE A 362 25.08 -4.25 -6.36
CA PHE A 362 24.24 -3.43 -5.48
C PHE A 362 23.96 -2.05 -6.09
N ARG A 363 24.98 -1.34 -6.58
CA ARG A 363 24.83 -0.02 -7.25
C ARG A 363 23.90 -0.08 -8.46
N ARG A 364 24.08 -1.08 -9.34
CA ARG A 364 23.19 -1.31 -10.49
C ARG A 364 21.77 -1.57 -10.06
N ARG A 365 21.57 -2.33 -8.98
CA ARG A 365 20.24 -2.66 -8.49
C ARG A 365 19.53 -1.44 -7.90
N VAL A 366 20.24 -0.63 -7.12
CA VAL A 366 19.75 0.65 -6.58
C VAL A 366 19.29 1.57 -7.72
N SER A 367 20.11 1.72 -8.77
CA SER A 367 19.77 2.60 -9.90
C SER A 367 18.59 2.07 -10.72
N GLN A 368 18.49 0.75 -10.91
CA GLN A 368 17.38 0.11 -11.61
C GLN A 368 16.06 0.21 -10.85
N LYS A 369 16.08 -0.01 -9.53
CA LYS A 369 14.86 -0.05 -8.72
C LYS A 369 14.33 1.34 -8.36
N ARG A 370 15.16 2.38 -8.46
CA ARG A 370 14.78 3.79 -8.26
C ARG A 370 14.01 4.04 -6.95
N TRP A 371 14.28 3.30 -5.88
CA TRP A 371 13.48 3.36 -4.65
C TRP A 371 13.30 4.78 -4.09
N LYS A 372 14.33 5.61 -4.20
CA LYS A 372 14.32 7.00 -3.71
C LYS A 372 13.32 7.90 -4.46
N SER A 373 12.87 7.53 -5.67
CA SER A 373 11.82 8.27 -6.38
C SER A 373 10.42 8.01 -5.80
N ILE A 374 10.22 6.85 -5.16
CA ILE A 374 8.95 6.47 -4.53
C ILE A 374 9.00 6.81 -3.03
N TRP A 375 10.01 6.35 -2.31
CA TRP A 375 10.22 6.59 -0.88
C TRP A 375 11.33 7.61 -0.69
N THR A 376 10.95 8.88 -0.73
CA THR A 376 11.88 10.02 -0.80
C THR A 376 12.76 10.23 0.43
N ARG A 377 12.39 9.64 1.58
CA ARG A 377 13.19 9.70 2.81
C ARG A 377 14.18 8.55 2.95
N LEU A 378 14.34 7.70 1.93
CA LEU A 378 15.36 6.66 1.95
C LEU A 378 16.77 7.24 1.96
N GLU A 379 17.54 6.76 2.91
CA GLU A 379 18.99 6.93 2.97
C GLU A 379 19.63 5.72 2.33
N ILE A 380 20.21 5.92 1.14
CA ILE A 380 21.00 4.88 0.50
C ILE A 380 22.43 5.08 0.97
N GLU A 381 22.95 4.09 1.68
CA GLU A 381 24.31 4.11 2.15
C GLU A 381 25.25 3.87 0.95
N GLN A 382 25.54 4.96 0.25
CA GLN A 382 26.75 5.04 -0.56
C GLN A 382 27.88 5.20 0.44
N LEU A 383 28.73 4.19 0.57
CA LEU A 383 29.92 4.27 1.41
C LEU A 383 30.64 5.60 1.15
N ARG A 384 30.61 6.51 2.14
CA ARG A 384 31.85 7.13 2.57
C ARG A 384 32.75 5.96 2.93
N ASP A 385 33.84 5.78 2.18
CA ASP A 385 35.18 5.55 2.72
C ASP A 385 36.16 5.21 1.59
N GLU A 386 36.81 6.24 1.05
CA GLU A 386 38.21 6.24 0.57
C GLU A 386 38.84 7.65 0.72
N LEU A 387 38.64 8.32 1.86
CA LEU A 387 39.38 9.57 2.18
C LEU A 387 39.91 9.61 3.62
N ALA A 388 39.98 8.47 4.32
CA ALA A 388 40.53 8.37 5.67
C ALA A 388 41.70 7.38 5.77
N LYS A 389 42.58 7.36 4.75
CA LYS A 389 43.85 6.61 4.79
C LYS A 389 45.12 7.38 4.41
N ASP A 390 45.03 8.71 4.18
CA ASP A 390 46.20 9.52 3.82
C ASP A 390 46.56 10.63 4.82
N ASP A 391 46.06 10.58 6.05
CA ASP A 391 46.56 11.42 7.16
C ASP A 391 47.32 10.55 8.19
N GLU A 392 48.45 9.98 7.76
CA GLU A 392 49.62 9.89 8.63
C GLU A 392 50.69 10.86 8.11
N PRO A 393 50.93 11.99 8.79
CA PRO A 393 52.16 12.73 8.61
C PRO A 393 53.27 12.00 9.39
N GLY A 394 54.13 11.31 8.63
CA GLY A 394 55.50 10.89 8.94
C GLY A 394 55.91 10.59 10.39
N ARG A 395 56.41 9.37 10.61
CA ARG A 395 57.74 9.17 11.20
C ARG A 395 58.34 7.82 10.87
#